data_AF-A0A954A171-F1
#
_entry.id   AF-A0A954A171-F1
#
_cell.length_a   1.000
_cell.length_b   1.000
_cell.length_c   1.000
_cell.angle_alpha   90.00
_cell.angle_beta   90.00
_cell.angle_gamma   90.00
#
_symmetry.space_group_name_H-M   'P 1'
#
loop_
_entity.id
_entity.type
_entity.pdbx_description
1 polymer ?
#
loop_
_entity_poly.entity_id
_entity_poly.type
_entity_poly.pdbx_seq_one_letter_code
_entity_poly.pdbx_strand_id
1 'polypeptide(L)'
;MSAPSPAARDAVARVFAALDYPALGAIYCDEGGEEFWEAHRGPAEQLGLQWAGALSSRLPPGGRSLYVGAGVAELPAMVVEACDLGREVVATNLDASECAVLDAALAASGLPTALRVHPVDAGETAAGAPCAFDHLSLVSVLTDPVHYPVVSAVAYGRMPPVQLDLDAFRDERAILVLLVERLLGALRAPAVVTTTFEEVSWLLSGADSVGLAIEADDELVPTALVGDELGFLRVTGR
;
A
#
# COMPACT_ATOMS: atom_id res chain seq x y z
N MET A 1 1.65 18.62 8.16
CA MET A 1 0.70 17.50 8.18
C MET A 1 -0.66 18.00 8.62
N SER A 2 -1.72 17.73 7.85
CA SER A 2 -3.09 18.00 8.27
C SER A 2 -3.56 16.83 9.13
N ALA A 3 -4.01 17.07 10.35
CA ALA A 3 -4.50 15.99 11.20
C ALA A 3 -5.85 15.45 10.66
N PRO A 4 -6.05 14.12 10.64
CA PRO A 4 -7.35 13.54 10.29
C PRO A 4 -8.48 14.06 11.17
N SER A 5 -9.67 14.22 10.59
CA SER A 5 -10.84 14.73 11.31
C SER A 5 -11.22 13.81 12.47
N PRO A 6 -11.89 14.32 13.52
CA PRO A 6 -12.40 13.47 14.59
C PRO A 6 -13.30 12.33 14.07
N ALA A 7 -14.15 12.62 13.08
CA ALA A 7 -15.04 11.63 12.49
C ALA A 7 -14.29 10.51 11.76
N ALA A 8 -13.25 10.84 11.00
CA ALA A 8 -12.42 9.84 10.33
C ALA A 8 -11.62 9.01 11.33
N ARG A 9 -11.05 9.62 12.38
CA ARG A 9 -10.37 8.89 13.46
C ARG A 9 -11.30 7.93 14.19
N ASP A 10 -12.51 8.37 14.53
CA ASP A 10 -13.52 7.51 15.14
C ASP A 10 -13.91 6.35 14.20
N ALA A 11 -13.94 6.59 12.89
CA ALA A 11 -14.21 5.54 11.90
C ALA A 11 -13.07 4.51 11.83
N VAL A 12 -11.82 4.96 11.80
CA VAL A 12 -10.64 4.07 11.89
C VAL A 12 -10.70 3.22 13.15
N ALA A 13 -10.93 3.83 14.32
CA ALA A 13 -11.04 3.10 15.58
C ALA A 13 -12.15 2.03 15.55
N ARG A 14 -13.29 2.32 14.91
CA ARG A 14 -14.37 1.33 14.72
C ARG A 14 -13.98 0.19 13.79
N VAL A 15 -13.24 0.47 12.71
CA VAL A 15 -12.70 -0.57 11.82
C VAL A 15 -11.76 -1.48 12.61
N PHE A 16 -10.78 -0.91 13.32
CA PHE A 16 -9.81 -1.68 14.12
C PHE A 16 -10.48 -2.47 15.24
N ALA A 17 -11.54 -1.95 15.85
CA ALA A 17 -12.32 -2.69 16.85
C ALA A 17 -13.12 -3.86 16.24
N ALA A 18 -13.41 -3.83 14.94
CA ALA A 18 -14.18 -4.84 14.23
C ALA A 18 -13.32 -5.91 13.52
N LEU A 19 -11.99 -5.75 13.48
CA LEU A 19 -11.09 -6.72 12.86
C LEU A 19 -11.09 -8.06 13.62
N ASP A 20 -11.16 -9.16 12.86
CA ASP A 20 -10.98 -10.51 13.39
C ASP A 20 -9.48 -10.81 13.52
N TYR A 21 -8.88 -10.34 14.62
CA TYR A 21 -7.45 -10.55 14.91
C TYR A 21 -7.04 -12.03 14.98
N PRO A 22 -7.85 -12.96 15.53
CA PRO A 22 -7.55 -14.39 15.41
C PRO A 22 -7.41 -14.86 13.95
N ALA A 23 -8.32 -14.47 13.05
CA ALA A 23 -8.23 -14.82 11.64
C ALA A 23 -7.01 -14.17 10.96
N LEU A 24 -6.78 -12.88 11.21
CA LEU A 24 -5.59 -12.18 10.71
C LEU A 24 -4.29 -12.78 11.25
N GLY A 25 -4.30 -13.28 12.48
CA GLY A 25 -3.15 -13.92 13.10
C GLY A 25 -2.68 -15.15 12.32
N ALA A 26 -3.61 -15.94 11.78
CA ALA A 26 -3.31 -17.09 10.94
C ALA A 26 -2.81 -16.73 9.54
N ILE A 27 -3.02 -15.49 9.10
CA ILE A 27 -2.58 -14.98 7.78
C ILE A 27 -1.20 -14.34 7.90
N TYR A 28 -1.01 -13.48 8.89
CA TYR A 28 0.21 -12.67 9.05
C TYR A 28 1.33 -13.38 9.80
N CYS A 29 1.03 -14.46 10.52
CA CYS A 29 1.99 -15.06 11.42
C CYS A 29 1.86 -16.59 11.48
N ASP A 30 2.92 -17.29 11.08
CA ASP A 30 3.01 -18.74 11.21
C ASP A 30 3.13 -19.19 12.69
N GLU A 31 3.57 -18.29 13.59
CA GLU A 31 3.86 -18.59 14.99
C GLU A 31 3.29 -17.51 15.94
N GLY A 32 2.07 -17.71 16.45
CA GLY A 32 1.56 -16.93 17.59
C GLY A 32 0.89 -15.59 17.22
N GLY A 33 -0.08 -15.63 16.31
CA GLY A 33 -0.82 -14.44 15.84
C GLY A 33 -1.46 -13.54 16.93
N GLU A 34 -1.77 -14.06 18.12
CA GLU A 34 -2.26 -13.25 19.25
C GLU A 34 -1.18 -12.28 19.75
N GLU A 35 0.03 -12.77 20.04
CA GLU A 35 1.17 -11.94 20.49
C GLU A 35 1.55 -10.94 19.39
N PHE A 36 1.52 -11.36 18.13
CA PHE A 36 1.74 -10.47 16.99
C PHE A 36 0.76 -9.30 17.01
N TRP A 37 -0.56 -9.55 17.09
CA TRP A 37 -1.54 -8.46 17.04
C TRP A 37 -1.62 -7.65 18.33
N GLU A 38 -1.28 -8.21 19.50
CA GLU A 38 -1.11 -7.43 20.73
C GLU A 38 -0.04 -6.35 20.58
N ALA A 39 1.08 -6.70 19.95
CA ALA A 39 2.18 -5.77 19.71
C ALA A 39 1.90 -4.78 18.56
N HIS A 40 1.21 -5.22 17.50
CA HIS A 40 1.16 -4.46 16.25
C HIS A 40 -0.13 -3.70 15.99
N ARG A 41 -1.28 -4.07 16.59
CA ARG A 41 -2.57 -3.40 16.28
C ARG A 41 -2.57 -1.90 16.59
N GLY A 42 -2.02 -1.51 17.74
CA GLY A 42 -1.95 -0.11 18.18
C GLY A 42 -1.02 0.71 17.30
N PRO A 43 0.22 0.24 17.04
CA PRO A 43 1.10 0.85 16.05
C PRO A 43 0.48 0.95 14.66
N ALA A 44 -0.19 -0.09 14.15
CA ALA A 44 -0.84 -0.06 12.84
C ALA A 44 -1.92 1.04 12.75
N GLU A 45 -2.74 1.18 13.79
CA GLU A 45 -3.72 2.28 13.86
C GLU A 45 -3.03 3.65 13.91
N GLN A 46 -2.08 3.83 14.83
CA GLN A 46 -1.45 5.12 15.10
C GLN A 46 -0.56 5.60 13.94
N LEU A 47 0.28 4.72 13.40
CA LEU A 47 1.20 5.04 12.31
C LEU A 47 0.43 5.20 10.99
N GLY A 48 -0.59 4.38 10.74
CA GLY A 48 -1.47 4.58 9.60
C GLY A 48 -2.20 5.93 9.65
N LEU A 49 -2.61 6.42 10.83
CA LEU A 49 -3.18 7.77 10.97
C LEU A 49 -2.14 8.88 10.73
N GLN A 50 -0.86 8.65 11.06
CA GLN A 50 0.22 9.58 10.73
C GLN A 50 0.46 9.63 9.22
N TRP A 51 0.52 8.48 8.57
CA TRP A 51 0.54 8.37 7.12
C TRP A 51 -0.63 9.11 6.50
N ALA A 52 -1.86 8.85 6.95
CA ALA A 52 -3.05 9.54 6.47
C ALA A 52 -2.94 11.07 6.54
N GLY A 53 -2.35 11.59 7.63
CA GLY A 53 -2.12 13.02 7.80
C GLY A 53 -1.04 13.63 6.90
N ALA A 54 0.03 12.87 6.60
CA ALA A 54 1.04 13.25 5.61
C ALA A 54 0.46 13.24 4.19
N LEU A 55 -0.37 12.25 3.88
CA LEU A 55 -1.00 12.09 2.59
C LEU A 55 -2.09 13.14 2.33
N SER A 56 -2.85 13.53 3.36
CA SER A 56 -3.88 14.57 3.27
C SER A 56 -3.36 15.95 2.89
N SER A 57 -2.07 16.23 3.13
CA SER A 57 -1.42 17.46 2.63
C SER A 57 -0.94 17.38 1.19
N ARG A 58 -0.95 16.18 0.58
CA ARG A 58 -0.43 15.90 -0.76
C ARG A 58 -1.54 15.63 -1.77
N LEU A 59 -2.68 15.11 -1.32
CA LEU A 59 -3.81 14.78 -2.18
C LEU A 59 -4.87 15.89 -2.19
N PRO A 60 -5.40 16.24 -3.38
CA PRO A 60 -6.57 17.10 -3.45
C PRO A 60 -7.83 16.36 -2.95
N PRO A 61 -8.87 17.09 -2.50
CA PRO A 61 -10.21 16.53 -2.31
C PRO A 61 -10.76 15.97 -3.63
N GLY A 62 -11.51 14.87 -3.54
CA GLY A 62 -11.94 14.07 -4.68
C GLY A 62 -10.75 13.45 -5.43
N GLY A 63 -11.00 12.75 -6.52
CA GLY A 63 -9.98 11.97 -7.23
C GLY A 63 -10.04 10.49 -6.89
N ARG A 64 -9.03 9.73 -7.35
CA ARG A 64 -9.08 8.28 -7.36
C ARG A 64 -7.74 7.68 -6.97
N SER A 65 -7.77 6.84 -5.94
CA SER A 65 -6.60 6.20 -5.35
C SER A 65 -6.61 4.71 -5.65
N LEU A 66 -5.46 4.16 -6.05
CA LEU A 66 -5.24 2.71 -6.13
C LEU A 66 -4.32 2.30 -4.99
N TYR A 67 -4.82 1.47 -4.07
CA TYR A 67 -4.03 0.80 -3.04
C TYR A 67 -3.72 -0.63 -3.48
N VAL A 68 -2.44 -0.94 -3.60
CA VAL A 68 -1.90 -2.22 -4.07
C VAL A 68 -1.39 -3.00 -2.87
N GLY A 69 -1.81 -4.26 -2.74
CA GLY A 69 -1.43 -5.10 -1.60
C GLY A 69 -1.98 -4.56 -0.27
N ALA A 70 -3.17 -3.96 -0.29
CA ALA A 70 -3.73 -3.31 0.88
C ALA A 70 -4.00 -4.32 2.01
N GLY A 71 -3.34 -4.12 3.15
CA GLY A 71 -3.52 -4.90 4.37
C GLY A 71 -4.04 -4.04 5.52
N VAL A 72 -3.76 -4.49 6.75
CA VAL A 72 -4.23 -3.80 7.98
C VAL A 72 -3.58 -2.41 8.15
N ALA A 73 -2.32 -2.25 7.74
CA ALA A 73 -1.57 -1.00 7.92
C ALA A 73 -2.09 0.15 7.02
N GLU A 74 -2.69 -0.19 5.89
CA GLU A 74 -3.22 0.77 4.90
C GLU A 74 -4.62 1.28 5.29
N LEU A 75 -5.36 0.55 6.12
CA LEU A 75 -6.75 0.86 6.47
C LEU A 75 -6.95 2.30 6.96
N PRO A 76 -6.11 2.86 7.87
CA PRO A 76 -6.30 4.23 8.31
C PRO A 76 -6.18 5.26 7.18
N ALA A 77 -5.20 5.11 6.28
CA ALA A 77 -5.01 6.02 5.15
C ALA A 77 -6.18 5.94 4.17
N MET A 78 -6.62 4.72 3.84
CA MET A 78 -7.78 4.50 2.98
C MET A 78 -9.08 5.11 3.57
N VAL A 79 -9.34 4.89 4.86
CA VAL A 79 -10.53 5.40 5.54
C VAL A 79 -10.53 6.93 5.59
N VAL A 80 -9.38 7.54 5.91
CA VAL A 80 -9.25 9.01 5.97
C VAL A 80 -9.40 9.62 4.59
N GLU A 81 -8.78 9.06 3.55
CA GLU A 81 -8.98 9.54 2.17
C GLU A 81 -10.46 9.49 1.75
N ALA A 82 -11.15 8.38 2.04
CA ALA A 82 -12.55 8.24 1.68
C ALA A 82 -13.45 9.21 2.46
N CYS A 83 -13.22 9.36 3.77
CA CYS A 83 -14.07 10.17 4.65
C CYS A 83 -13.79 11.68 4.56
N ASP A 84 -12.52 12.08 4.68
CA ASP A 84 -12.14 13.49 4.81
C ASP A 84 -11.91 14.15 3.44
N LEU A 85 -11.35 13.40 2.48
CA LEU A 85 -11.08 13.92 1.14
C LEU A 85 -12.18 13.57 0.14
N GLY A 86 -13.12 12.67 0.46
CA GLY A 86 -14.18 12.24 -0.44
C GLY A 86 -13.64 11.56 -1.71
N ARG A 87 -12.51 10.87 -1.58
CA ARG A 87 -11.82 10.20 -2.69
C ARG A 87 -12.44 8.83 -2.99
N GLU A 88 -12.43 8.44 -4.26
CA GLU A 88 -12.74 7.06 -4.63
C GLU A 88 -11.49 6.21 -4.40
N VAL A 89 -11.55 5.32 -3.41
CA VAL A 89 -10.44 4.43 -3.06
C VAL A 89 -10.71 3.04 -3.61
N VAL A 90 -9.87 2.61 -4.55
CA VAL A 90 -9.83 1.24 -5.08
C VAL A 90 -8.69 0.52 -4.38
N ALA A 91 -8.98 -0.46 -3.55
CA ALA A 91 -7.96 -1.26 -2.88
C ALA A 91 -7.97 -2.70 -3.40
N THR A 92 -6.78 -3.26 -3.55
CA THR A 92 -6.54 -4.60 -4.10
C THR A 92 -5.55 -5.35 -3.23
N ASN A 93 -5.74 -6.65 -3.09
CA ASN A 93 -4.81 -7.57 -2.44
C ASN A 93 -4.98 -8.95 -3.11
N LEU A 94 -3.94 -9.78 -3.15
CA LEU A 94 -4.00 -11.12 -3.74
C LEU A 94 -4.61 -12.16 -2.78
N ASP A 95 -4.53 -11.95 -1.46
CA ASP A 95 -5.06 -12.88 -0.48
C ASP A 95 -6.56 -12.67 -0.24
N ALA A 96 -7.37 -13.56 -0.82
CA ALA A 96 -8.82 -13.52 -0.68
C ALA A 96 -9.32 -13.73 0.76
N SER A 97 -8.57 -14.47 1.58
CA SER A 97 -8.91 -14.68 2.98
C SER A 97 -8.70 -13.41 3.79
N GLU A 98 -7.61 -12.70 3.53
CA GLU A 98 -7.35 -11.41 4.14
C GLU A 98 -8.39 -10.37 3.72
N CYS A 99 -8.65 -10.24 2.41
CA CYS A 99 -9.68 -9.34 1.89
C CYS A 99 -11.03 -9.55 2.58
N ALA A 100 -11.44 -10.81 2.79
CA ALA A 100 -12.72 -11.11 3.44
C ALA A 100 -12.78 -10.60 4.89
N VAL A 101 -11.68 -10.69 5.65
CA VAL A 101 -11.62 -10.18 7.02
C VAL A 101 -11.63 -8.64 7.04
N LEU A 102 -10.86 -8.00 6.15
CA LEU A 102 -10.81 -6.54 6.03
C LEU A 102 -12.17 -5.97 5.60
N ASP A 103 -12.81 -6.57 4.59
CA ASP A 103 -14.13 -6.17 4.09
C ASP A 103 -15.21 -6.30 5.16
N ALA A 104 -15.18 -7.36 5.96
CA ALA A 104 -16.13 -7.55 7.05
C ALA A 104 -16.01 -6.43 8.09
N ALA A 105 -14.78 -6.07 8.48
CA ALA A 105 -14.53 -4.98 9.43
C ALA A 105 -14.94 -3.61 8.86
N LEU A 106 -14.59 -3.33 7.60
CA LEU A 106 -15.00 -2.12 6.89
C LEU A 106 -16.52 -1.99 6.82
N ALA A 107 -17.24 -3.06 6.47
CA ALA A 107 -18.70 -3.07 6.42
C ALA A 107 -19.35 -2.84 7.80
N ALA A 108 -18.76 -3.39 8.87
CA ALA A 108 -19.27 -3.25 10.23
C ALA A 108 -19.03 -1.85 10.85
N SER A 109 -18.08 -1.09 10.31
CA SER A 109 -17.64 0.20 10.89
C SER A 109 -18.59 1.39 10.62
N GLY A 110 -19.63 1.21 9.80
CA GLY A 110 -20.61 2.25 9.49
C GLY A 110 -20.03 3.42 8.68
N LEU A 111 -19.03 3.15 7.84
CA LEU A 111 -18.44 4.15 6.96
C LEU A 111 -19.49 4.72 5.99
N PRO A 112 -19.39 6.02 5.65
CA PRO A 112 -20.30 6.66 4.70
C PRO A 112 -20.11 6.17 3.25
N THR A 113 -19.00 5.49 2.97
CA THR A 113 -18.60 4.98 1.66
C THR A 113 -18.48 3.45 1.68
N ALA A 114 -18.79 2.80 0.55
CA ALA A 114 -18.59 1.35 0.38
C ALA A 114 -17.11 1.03 0.09
N LEU A 115 -16.22 1.35 1.03
CA LEU A 115 -14.80 1.01 0.95
C LEU A 115 -14.63 -0.51 1.10
N ARG A 116 -13.83 -1.11 0.21
CA ARG A 116 -13.56 -2.56 0.15
C ARG A 116 -12.14 -2.81 -0.35
N VAL A 117 -11.61 -3.98 0.00
CA VAL A 117 -10.37 -4.55 -0.53
C VAL A 117 -10.72 -5.73 -1.45
N HIS A 118 -10.40 -5.60 -2.73
CA HIS A 118 -10.74 -6.59 -3.73
C HIS A 118 -9.65 -7.67 -3.86
N PRO A 119 -10.02 -8.97 -3.89
CA PRO A 119 -9.08 -10.07 -4.04
C PRO A 119 -8.67 -10.25 -5.51
N VAL A 120 -7.94 -9.28 -6.06
CA VAL A 120 -7.59 -9.20 -7.48
C VAL A 120 -6.17 -8.70 -7.68
N ASP A 121 -5.58 -9.05 -8.82
CA ASP A 121 -4.29 -8.52 -9.26
C ASP A 121 -4.39 -7.02 -9.55
N ALA A 122 -3.54 -6.24 -8.88
CA ALA A 122 -3.51 -4.79 -9.04
C ALA A 122 -3.02 -4.35 -10.43
N GLY A 123 -2.13 -5.12 -11.05
CA GLY A 123 -1.66 -4.91 -12.41
C GLY A 123 -2.77 -5.11 -13.45
N GLU A 124 -3.68 -6.08 -13.26
CA GLU A 124 -4.89 -6.22 -14.09
C GLU A 124 -5.84 -5.03 -13.91
N THR A 125 -6.06 -4.63 -12.65
CA THR A 125 -6.88 -3.44 -12.31
C THR A 125 -6.32 -2.18 -12.97
N ALA A 126 -5.00 -1.98 -12.88
CA ALA A 126 -4.27 -0.87 -13.47
C ALA A 126 -4.33 -0.90 -15.00
N ALA A 127 -4.09 -2.06 -15.63
CA ALA A 127 -4.14 -2.21 -17.08
C ALA A 127 -5.55 -1.93 -17.66
N GLY A 128 -6.61 -2.25 -16.90
CA GLY A 128 -7.99 -1.94 -17.27
C GLY A 128 -8.40 -0.47 -17.10
N ALA A 129 -7.56 0.36 -16.47
CA ALA A 129 -7.89 1.74 -16.10
C ALA A 129 -6.72 2.71 -16.37
N PRO A 130 -6.26 2.84 -17.63
CA PRO A 130 -5.14 3.72 -17.97
C PRO A 130 -5.44 5.18 -17.62
N CYS A 131 -4.48 5.87 -17.01
CA CYS A 131 -4.59 7.26 -16.53
C CYS A 131 -5.83 7.55 -15.66
N ALA A 132 -6.32 6.57 -14.90
CA ALA A 132 -7.52 6.73 -14.07
C ALA A 132 -7.23 7.20 -12.65
N PHE A 133 -6.00 7.05 -12.15
CA PHE A 133 -5.65 7.31 -10.76
C PHE A 133 -4.71 8.51 -10.61
N ASP A 134 -4.93 9.35 -9.59
CA ASP A 134 -4.00 10.39 -9.15
C ASP A 134 -3.30 10.08 -7.82
N HIS A 135 -3.58 8.93 -7.25
CA HIS A 135 -2.81 8.39 -6.15
C HIS A 135 -2.59 6.89 -6.36
N LEU A 136 -1.36 6.45 -6.19
CA LEU A 136 -0.98 5.04 -6.12
C LEU A 136 -0.31 4.80 -4.77
N SER A 137 -0.77 3.80 -4.03
CA SER A 137 -0.07 3.30 -2.85
C SER A 137 0.34 1.86 -3.13
N LEU A 138 1.61 1.55 -2.95
CA LEU A 138 2.11 0.17 -2.85
C LEU A 138 3.14 0.13 -1.72
N VAL A 139 2.94 -0.69 -0.70
CA VAL A 139 3.81 -0.68 0.49
C VAL A 139 4.30 -2.10 0.71
N SER A 140 5.61 -2.32 0.58
CA SER A 140 6.24 -3.64 0.74
C SER A 140 5.67 -4.71 -0.21
N VAL A 141 5.19 -4.32 -1.39
CA VAL A 141 4.61 -5.19 -2.42
C VAL A 141 5.69 -5.76 -3.34
N LEU A 142 6.58 -4.89 -3.84
CA LEU A 142 7.68 -5.28 -4.74
C LEU A 142 8.82 -5.95 -3.98
N THR A 143 8.81 -5.85 -2.65
CA THR A 143 9.77 -6.49 -1.74
C THR A 143 9.15 -7.60 -0.89
N ASP A 144 7.95 -8.08 -1.25
CA ASP A 144 7.27 -9.15 -0.54
C ASP A 144 8.11 -10.43 -0.55
N PRO A 145 8.58 -10.92 0.62
CA PRO A 145 9.40 -12.12 0.70
C PRO A 145 8.67 -13.41 0.35
N VAL A 146 7.33 -13.43 0.36
CA VAL A 146 6.54 -14.62 0.02
C VAL A 146 6.47 -14.79 -1.49
N HIS A 147 6.13 -13.72 -2.22
CA HIS A 147 5.98 -13.77 -3.68
C HIS A 147 7.29 -13.56 -4.44
N TYR A 148 8.23 -12.78 -3.89
CA TYR A 148 9.50 -12.42 -4.53
C TYR A 148 10.69 -12.65 -3.57
N PRO A 149 10.92 -13.89 -3.11
CA PRO A 149 11.92 -14.17 -2.07
C PRO A 149 13.33 -13.73 -2.46
N VAL A 150 13.73 -13.89 -3.73
CA VAL A 150 15.08 -13.56 -4.17
C VAL A 150 15.27 -12.05 -4.28
N VAL A 151 14.34 -11.34 -4.90
CA VAL A 151 14.36 -9.87 -4.99
C VAL A 151 14.26 -9.23 -3.60
N SER A 152 13.36 -9.71 -2.74
CA SER A 152 13.22 -9.23 -1.37
C SER A 152 14.53 -9.36 -0.59
N ALA A 153 15.16 -10.54 -0.65
CA ALA A 153 16.42 -10.76 0.06
C ALA A 153 17.58 -9.92 -0.49
N VAL A 154 17.59 -9.59 -1.79
CA VAL A 154 18.53 -8.63 -2.37
C VAL A 154 18.24 -7.21 -1.90
N ALA A 155 16.98 -6.76 -1.96
CA ALA A 155 16.55 -5.41 -1.59
C ALA A 155 16.90 -5.06 -0.14
N TYR A 156 16.67 -5.99 0.79
CA TYR A 156 17.00 -5.83 2.20
C TYR A 156 18.45 -6.21 2.55
N GLY A 157 19.31 -6.54 1.57
CA GLY A 157 20.71 -6.92 1.82
C GLY A 157 20.89 -8.20 2.65
N ARG A 158 19.89 -9.08 2.66
CA ARG A 158 19.89 -10.35 3.41
C ARG A 158 20.58 -11.49 2.64
N MET A 159 20.92 -11.28 1.38
CA MET A 159 21.57 -12.28 0.53
C MET A 159 22.98 -11.87 0.10
N PRO A 160 24.02 -12.64 0.47
CA PRO A 160 25.36 -12.47 -0.09
C PRO A 160 25.35 -12.64 -1.62
N PRO A 161 26.03 -11.79 -2.41
CA PRO A 161 26.02 -11.89 -3.88
C PRO A 161 26.46 -13.25 -4.44
N VAL A 162 27.30 -13.99 -3.70
CA VAL A 162 27.77 -15.33 -4.09
C VAL A 162 26.70 -16.42 -3.97
N GLN A 163 25.62 -16.16 -3.22
CA GLN A 163 24.49 -17.07 -3.04
C GLN A 163 23.30 -16.74 -3.96
N LEU A 164 23.41 -15.68 -4.76
CA LEU A 164 22.34 -15.22 -5.64
C LEU A 164 22.09 -16.22 -6.78
N ASP A 165 20.89 -16.80 -6.79
CA ASP A 165 20.36 -17.48 -7.97
C ASP A 165 19.99 -16.43 -9.03
N LEU A 166 20.83 -16.30 -10.05
CA LEU A 166 20.68 -15.30 -11.09
C LEU A 166 19.48 -15.54 -12.00
N ASP A 167 19.04 -16.78 -12.17
CA ASP A 167 17.91 -17.10 -13.04
C ASP A 167 16.60 -16.81 -12.29
N ALA A 168 16.49 -17.22 -11.03
CA ALA A 168 15.34 -16.86 -10.19
C ALA A 168 15.21 -15.34 -10.01
N PHE A 169 16.32 -14.64 -9.76
CA PHE A 169 16.32 -13.18 -9.68
C PHE A 169 15.86 -12.52 -10.99
N ARG A 170 16.28 -13.05 -12.14
CA ARG A 170 15.87 -12.53 -13.45
C ARG A 170 14.37 -12.70 -13.67
N ASP A 171 13.83 -13.85 -13.31
CA ASP A 171 12.42 -14.18 -13.50
C ASP A 171 11.52 -13.33 -12.60
N GLU A 172 11.83 -13.23 -11.30
CA GLU A 172 11.11 -12.35 -10.36
C GLU A 172 11.17 -10.88 -10.81
N ARG A 173 12.37 -10.40 -11.20
CA ARG A 173 12.53 -9.04 -11.71
C ARG A 173 11.67 -8.77 -12.95
N ALA A 174 11.54 -9.73 -13.87
CA ALA A 174 10.72 -9.55 -15.07
C ALA A 174 9.24 -9.35 -14.73
N ILE A 175 8.73 -10.08 -13.73
CA ILE A 175 7.36 -9.92 -13.21
C ILE A 175 7.18 -8.52 -12.62
N LEU A 176 8.10 -8.09 -11.74
CA LEU A 176 8.02 -6.80 -11.07
C LEU A 176 8.12 -5.61 -12.04
N VAL A 177 8.97 -5.70 -13.07
CA VAL A 177 9.04 -4.67 -14.12
C VAL A 177 7.70 -4.50 -14.81
N LEU A 178 7.06 -5.60 -15.22
CA LEU A 178 5.74 -5.55 -15.87
C LEU A 178 4.65 -5.02 -14.93
N LEU A 179 4.69 -5.38 -13.65
CA LEU A 179 3.76 -4.86 -12.65
C LEU A 179 3.92 -3.34 -12.50
N VAL A 180 5.15 -2.86 -12.30
CA VAL A 180 5.45 -1.43 -12.17
C VAL A 180 5.01 -0.65 -13.41
N GLU A 181 5.29 -1.14 -14.61
CA GLU A 181 4.86 -0.50 -15.86
C GLU A 181 3.33 -0.37 -15.94
N ARG A 182 2.59 -1.40 -15.53
CA ARG A 182 1.11 -1.35 -15.48
C ARG A 182 0.62 -0.33 -14.45
N LEU A 183 1.16 -0.37 -13.24
CA LEU A 183 0.78 0.54 -12.16
C LEU A 183 1.04 2.02 -12.54
N LEU A 184 2.22 2.32 -13.08
CA LEU A 184 2.58 3.65 -13.56
C LEU A 184 1.79 4.05 -14.81
N GLY A 185 1.46 3.11 -15.70
CA GLY A 185 0.56 3.33 -16.83
C GLY A 185 -0.85 3.77 -16.41
N ALA A 186 -1.32 3.34 -15.24
CA ALA A 186 -2.63 3.71 -14.71
C ALA A 186 -2.66 5.10 -14.04
N LEU A 187 -1.50 5.70 -13.76
CA LEU A 187 -1.41 7.05 -13.20
C LEU A 187 -1.66 8.15 -14.22
N ARG A 188 -2.40 9.17 -13.82
CA ARG A 188 -2.48 10.47 -14.52
C ARG A 188 -1.37 11.41 -14.03
N ALA A 189 -1.17 12.53 -14.71
CA ALA A 189 -0.33 13.62 -14.24
C ALA A 189 -1.20 14.87 -14.00
N PRO A 190 -1.10 15.54 -12.84
CA PRO A 190 -0.26 15.20 -11.68
C PRO A 190 -0.83 14.02 -10.87
N ALA A 191 0.07 13.31 -10.17
CA ALA A 191 -0.29 12.25 -9.21
C ALA A 191 0.72 12.13 -8.07
N VAL A 192 0.36 11.40 -7.03
CA VAL A 192 1.22 11.05 -5.89
C VAL A 192 1.39 9.53 -5.86
N VAL A 193 2.60 9.06 -5.53
CA VAL A 193 2.85 7.66 -5.21
C VAL A 193 3.31 7.56 -3.76
N THR A 194 2.75 6.64 -2.99
CA THR A 194 3.23 6.29 -1.65
C THR A 194 3.83 4.89 -1.66
N THR A 195 5.05 4.74 -1.16
CA THR A 195 5.76 3.44 -1.19
C THR A 195 6.80 3.31 -0.09
N THR A 196 7.33 2.10 0.17
CA THR A 196 8.49 1.97 1.06
C THR A 196 9.78 2.44 0.39
N PHE A 197 10.77 2.81 1.19
CA PHE A 197 12.04 3.32 0.69
C PHE A 197 12.73 2.36 -0.31
N GLU A 198 12.72 1.06 -0.04
CA GLU A 198 13.34 0.02 -0.86
C GLU A 198 12.70 -0.07 -2.27
N GLU A 199 11.44 0.33 -2.39
CA GLU A 199 10.65 0.25 -3.61
C GLU A 199 10.82 1.45 -4.54
N VAL A 200 11.35 2.58 -4.02
CA VAL A 200 11.51 3.83 -4.79
C VAL A 200 12.31 3.61 -6.08
N SER A 201 13.38 2.81 -6.01
CA SER A 201 14.24 2.55 -7.18
C SER A 201 13.51 1.84 -8.32
N TRP A 202 12.54 0.97 -8.00
CA TRP A 202 11.71 0.31 -8.99
C TRP A 202 10.80 1.30 -9.72
N LEU A 203 10.20 2.22 -8.96
CA LEU A 203 9.29 3.22 -9.51
C LEU A 203 10.02 4.25 -10.37
N LEU A 204 11.21 4.70 -9.95
CA LEU A 204 12.03 5.61 -10.76
C LEU A 204 12.46 4.94 -12.07
N SER A 205 12.92 3.68 -12.01
CA SER A 205 13.30 2.95 -13.23
C SER A 205 12.12 2.67 -14.16
N GLY A 206 10.93 2.41 -13.60
CA GLY A 206 9.72 2.19 -14.37
C GLY A 206 9.14 3.46 -14.98
N ALA A 207 9.27 4.60 -14.30
CA ALA A 207 8.79 5.89 -14.79
C ALA A 207 9.44 6.24 -16.14
N ASP A 208 10.75 6.01 -16.25
CA ASP A 208 11.51 6.21 -17.49
C ASP A 208 10.97 5.34 -18.64
N SER A 209 10.53 4.10 -18.37
CA SER A 209 10.03 3.20 -19.43
C SER A 209 8.62 3.58 -19.92
N VAL A 210 7.81 4.24 -19.09
CA VAL A 210 6.45 4.69 -19.45
C VAL A 210 6.33 6.19 -19.74
N GLY A 211 7.46 6.90 -19.76
CA GLY A 211 7.53 8.33 -20.08
C GLY A 211 7.01 9.26 -18.99
N LEU A 212 7.00 8.83 -17.72
CA LEU A 212 6.59 9.68 -16.60
C LEU A 212 7.78 10.42 -15.99
N ALA A 213 7.56 11.69 -15.63
CA ALA A 213 8.49 12.42 -14.77
C ALA A 213 8.07 12.25 -13.31
N ILE A 214 8.94 11.65 -12.49
CA ILE A 214 8.71 11.39 -11.07
C ILE A 214 9.83 12.01 -10.24
N GLU A 215 9.44 12.71 -9.17
CA GLU A 215 10.36 13.29 -8.18
C GLU A 215 10.05 12.73 -6.79
N ALA A 216 11.08 12.38 -6.02
CA ALA A 216 10.91 11.97 -4.62
C ALA A 216 10.75 13.19 -3.71
N ASP A 217 9.86 13.09 -2.74
CA ASP A 217 9.75 14.00 -1.60
C ASP A 217 10.76 13.60 -0.51
N ASP A 218 11.23 14.56 0.29
CA ASP A 218 12.22 14.33 1.35
C ASP A 218 11.57 13.81 2.65
N GLU A 219 10.24 13.94 2.78
CA GLU A 219 9.52 13.47 3.97
C GLU A 219 9.34 11.95 3.94
N LEU A 220 9.79 11.31 5.03
CA LEU A 220 9.53 9.91 5.33
C LEU A 220 8.60 9.80 6.54
N VAL A 221 7.68 8.84 6.51
CA VAL A 221 6.81 8.52 7.65
C VAL A 221 6.92 7.04 8.01
N PRO A 222 6.98 6.69 9.30
CA PRO A 222 7.06 5.29 9.71
C PRO A 222 5.76 4.54 9.37
N THR A 223 5.88 3.27 8.97
CA THR A 223 4.74 2.33 8.93
C THR A 223 4.84 1.26 10.02
N ALA A 224 3.73 0.59 10.28
CA ALA A 224 3.69 -0.54 11.20
C ALA A 224 3.97 -1.87 10.46
N LEU A 225 3.96 -2.97 11.21
CA LEU A 225 4.19 -4.36 10.77
C LEU A 225 5.64 -4.68 10.38
N VAL A 226 6.18 -4.05 9.34
CA VAL A 226 7.55 -4.34 8.85
C VAL A 226 8.57 -3.33 9.40
N GLY A 227 8.11 -2.14 9.79
CA GLY A 227 8.94 -1.08 10.37
C GLY A 227 9.69 -0.23 9.33
N ASP A 228 9.43 -0.46 8.05
CA ASP A 228 10.00 0.33 6.96
C ASP A 228 9.46 1.77 6.97
N GLU A 229 10.23 2.69 6.40
CA GLU A 229 9.79 4.07 6.20
C GLU A 229 9.07 4.21 4.86
N LEU A 230 7.93 4.89 4.89
CA LEU A 230 7.17 5.28 3.71
C LEU A 230 7.69 6.60 3.16
N GLY A 231 7.97 6.62 1.87
CA GLY A 231 8.24 7.82 1.09
C GLY A 231 7.08 8.18 0.17
N PHE A 232 7.12 9.43 -0.31
CA PHE A 232 6.16 9.94 -1.28
C PHE A 232 6.90 10.36 -2.55
N LEU A 233 6.36 10.01 -3.71
CA LEU A 233 6.83 10.48 -5.00
C LEU A 233 5.74 11.32 -5.67
N ARG A 234 6.14 12.31 -6.46
CA ARG A 234 5.24 13.17 -7.23
C ARG A 234 5.44 12.94 -8.71
N VAL A 235 4.36 12.60 -9.40
CA VAL A 235 4.32 12.56 -10.86
C VAL A 235 4.04 13.98 -11.35
N THR A 236 5.02 14.59 -12.03
CA THR A 236 4.97 15.99 -12.46
C THR A 236 4.60 16.15 -13.94
N GLY A 237 4.74 15.10 -14.74
CA GLY A 237 4.44 15.11 -16.18
C GLY A 237 4.40 13.72 -16.81
N ARG A 238 3.90 13.66 -18.05
CA ARG A 238 3.86 12.50 -18.95
C ARG A 238 4.22 12.96 -20.36
#